data_AF-A0A4Q3F761-F1
#
_entry.id   AF-A0A4Q3F761-F1
#
_cell.length_a   1.000
_cell.length_b   1.000
_cell.length_c   1.000
_cell.angle_alpha   90.00
_cell.angle_beta   90.00
_cell.angle_gamma   90.00
#
_symmetry.space_group_name_H-M   'P 1'
#
loop_
_entity.id
_entity.type
_entity.pdbx_description
1 polymer ?
#
loop_
_entity_poly.entity_id
_entity_poly.type
_entity_poly.pdbx_seq_one_letter_code
_entity_poly.pdbx_strand_id
1 'polypeptide(L)'
;MTPFGQRVRALREARGMTLAQMADGLGVSPAYLSALEHGKRGRPTFTLIQGAIHLLGVIWDEADELVRLADLSHPRVIVDTAGLDPEATLFANRLSREVGLLEAEDLRRLATLLDEVATRRSPS
;
A
#
# COMPACT_ATOMS: atom_id res chain seq x y z
N MET A 1 3.74 6.56 5.62
CA MET A 1 4.44 5.51 4.85
C MET A 1 3.39 4.53 4.35
N THR A 2 3.46 4.09 3.09
CA THR A 2 2.52 3.07 2.57
C THR A 2 3.07 1.67 2.85
N PRO A 3 2.21 0.64 2.98
CA PRO A 3 2.66 -0.74 3.16
C PRO A 3 3.67 -1.20 2.09
N PHE A 4 3.44 -0.84 0.82
CA PHE A 4 4.37 -1.12 -0.28
C PHE A 4 5.73 -0.43 -0.08
N GLY A 5 5.72 0.88 0.20
CA GLY A 5 6.97 1.64 0.40
C GLY A 5 7.80 1.10 1.56
N GLN A 6 7.13 0.70 2.65
CA GLN A 6 7.76 0.05 3.80
C GLN A 6 8.40 -1.29 3.41
N ARG A 7 7.68 -2.16 2.68
CA ARG A 7 8.18 -3.48 2.28
C ARG A 7 9.34 -3.37 1.30
N VAL A 8 9.26 -2.47 0.31
CA VAL A 8 10.35 -2.20 -0.64
C VAL A 8 11.60 -1.73 0.10
N ARG A 9 11.47 -0.78 1.03
CA ARG A 9 12.59 -0.30 1.85
C ARG A 9 13.23 -1.43 2.65
N ALA A 10 12.42 -2.25 3.33
CA ALA A 10 12.91 -3.37 4.13
C ALA A 10 13.67 -4.40 3.27
N LEU A 11 13.13 -4.74 2.08
CA LEU A 11 13.79 -5.65 1.15
C LEU A 11 15.09 -5.10 0.57
N ARG A 12 15.13 -3.79 0.28
CA ARG A 12 16.34 -3.07 -0.17
C ARG A 12 17.43 -3.12 0.90
N GLU A 13 17.08 -2.78 2.14
CA GLU A 13 18.01 -2.80 3.28
C GLU A 13 18.52 -4.23 3.56
N ALA A 14 17.64 -5.24 3.50
CA ALA A 14 18.03 -6.64 3.66
C ALA A 14 19.02 -7.14 2.60
N ARG A 15 19.05 -6.51 1.42
CA ARG A 15 19.96 -6.82 0.32
C ARG A 15 21.22 -5.97 0.30
N GLY A 16 21.40 -5.10 1.29
CA GLY A 16 22.53 -4.17 1.34
C GLY A 16 22.55 -3.17 0.17
N MET A 17 21.42 -2.97 -0.51
CA MET A 17 21.34 -2.01 -1.61
C MET A 17 21.17 -0.59 -1.08
N THR A 18 22.01 0.31 -1.57
CA THR A 18 21.82 1.74 -1.33
C THR A 18 20.60 2.25 -2.09
N LEU A 19 20.02 3.36 -1.62
CA LEU A 19 18.94 4.04 -2.32
C LEU A 19 19.35 4.42 -3.76
N ALA A 20 20.60 4.85 -3.95
CA ALA A 20 21.10 5.26 -5.26
C ALA A 20 21.21 4.08 -6.24
N GLN A 21 21.77 2.94 -5.79
CA GLN A 21 21.87 1.73 -6.61
C GLN A 21 20.49 1.21 -7.03
N MET A 22 19.53 1.19 -6.10
CA MET A 22 18.19 0.73 -6.43
C MET A 22 17.48 1.71 -7.37
N ALA A 23 17.63 3.02 -7.16
CA ALA A 23 17.05 4.02 -8.04
C ALA A 23 17.59 3.90 -9.48
N ASP A 24 18.90 3.70 -9.62
CA ASP A 24 19.56 3.47 -10.91
C ASP A 24 19.05 2.19 -11.60
N GLY A 25 19.03 1.06 -10.88
CA GLY A 25 18.51 -0.21 -11.41
C GLY A 25 17.03 -0.19 -11.79
N LEU A 26 16.24 0.73 -11.21
CA LEU A 26 14.83 0.96 -11.56
C LEU A 26 14.63 2.03 -12.63
N GLY A 27 15.68 2.74 -13.05
CA GLY A 27 15.58 3.85 -13.99
C GLY A 27 14.79 5.05 -13.46
N VAL A 28 14.83 5.30 -12.14
CA VAL A 28 14.14 6.42 -11.48
C VAL A 28 15.12 7.29 -10.71
N SER A 29 14.72 8.50 -10.32
CA SER A 29 15.56 9.34 -9.48
C SER A 29 15.60 8.85 -8.02
N PRO A 30 16.72 9.05 -7.29
CA PRO A 30 16.77 8.75 -5.85
C PRO A 30 15.70 9.49 -5.04
N ALA A 31 15.36 10.72 -5.44
CA ALA A 31 14.27 11.49 -4.84
C ALA A 31 12.90 10.82 -5.04
N TYR A 32 12.65 10.25 -6.23
CA TYR A 32 11.43 9.50 -6.50
C TYR A 32 11.35 8.24 -5.64
N LEU A 33 12.43 7.44 -5.61
CA LEU A 33 12.47 6.22 -4.79
C LEU A 33 12.30 6.54 -3.29
N SER A 34 12.95 7.60 -2.79
CA SER A 34 12.74 8.07 -1.41
C SER A 34 11.28 8.46 -1.14
N ALA A 35 10.65 9.22 -2.04
CA ALA A 35 9.25 9.58 -1.88
C ALA A 35 8.32 8.35 -1.88
N LEU A 36 8.63 7.34 -2.69
CA LEU A 36 7.91 6.06 -2.72
C LEU A 36 8.05 5.30 -1.39
N GLU A 37 9.28 5.09 -0.91
CA GLU A 37 9.56 4.37 0.35
C GLU A 37 8.89 5.04 1.56
N HIS A 38 8.76 6.37 1.56
CA HIS A 38 8.12 7.11 2.64
C HIS A 38 6.60 7.28 2.46
N GLY A 39 6.01 6.72 1.40
CA GLY A 39 4.56 6.81 1.11
C GLY A 39 4.08 8.19 0.66
N LYS A 40 4.99 9.02 0.13
CA LYS A 40 4.71 10.34 -0.44
C LYS A 40 4.41 10.29 -1.94
N ARG A 41 4.30 9.09 -2.52
CA ARG A 41 3.95 8.85 -3.93
C ARG A 41 2.70 8.00 -4.04
N GLY A 42 1.99 8.18 -5.16
CA GLY A 42 0.78 7.43 -5.50
C GLY A 42 1.08 5.96 -5.78
N ARG A 43 0.06 5.21 -6.24
CA ARG A 43 0.21 3.80 -6.61
C ARG A 43 1.39 3.64 -7.60
N PRO A 44 2.37 2.78 -7.30
CA PRO A 44 3.48 2.53 -8.20
C PRO A 44 2.98 1.93 -9.51
N THR A 45 3.67 2.21 -10.62
CA THR A 45 3.31 1.64 -11.92
C THR A 45 3.65 0.16 -11.97
N PHE A 46 2.97 -0.60 -12.82
CA PHE A 46 3.28 -2.02 -13.04
C PHE A 46 4.76 -2.24 -13.38
N THR A 47 5.33 -1.40 -14.25
CA THR A 47 6.76 -1.45 -14.61
C THR A 47 7.68 -1.28 -13.39
N LEU A 48 7.34 -0.37 -12.48
CA LEU A 48 8.13 -0.15 -11.26
C LEU A 48 8.03 -1.33 -10.30
N ILE A 49 6.85 -1.93 -10.17
CA ILE A 49 6.63 -3.12 -9.34
C ILE A 49 7.44 -4.30 -9.88
N GLN A 50 7.35 -4.57 -11.18
CA GLN A 50 8.11 -5.65 -11.83
C GLN A 50 9.63 -5.41 -11.76
N GLY A 51 10.06 -4.16 -11.97
CA GLY A 51 11.46 -3.78 -11.80
C GLY A 51 11.95 -4.02 -10.37
N ALA A 52 11.16 -3.65 -9.36
CA ALA A 52 11.49 -3.89 -7.96
C ALA A 52 11.53 -5.39 -7.65
N ILE A 53 10.59 -6.18 -8.15
CA ILE A 53 10.58 -7.64 -7.99
C ILE A 53 11.85 -8.26 -8.57
N HIS A 54 12.21 -7.87 -9.79
CA HIS A 54 13.37 -8.42 -10.48
C HIS A 54 14.69 -7.98 -9.84
N LEU A 55 14.83 -6.69 -9.54
CA LEU A 55 16.05 -6.12 -8.97
C LEU A 55 16.29 -6.62 -7.54
N LEU A 56 15.22 -6.79 -6.77
CA LEU A 56 15.29 -7.41 -5.45
C LEU A 56 15.33 -8.95 -5.57
N GLY A 57 15.16 -9.57 -6.72
CA GLY A 57 15.14 -11.04 -6.83
C GLY A 57 14.17 -11.71 -5.85
N VAL A 58 13.03 -11.06 -5.57
CA VAL A 58 11.95 -11.68 -4.78
C VAL A 58 11.19 -12.66 -5.67
N ILE A 59 10.79 -13.79 -5.10
CA ILE A 59 10.13 -14.89 -5.82
C ILE A 59 8.89 -15.36 -5.06
N TRP A 60 7.97 -16.04 -5.76
CA TRP A 60 6.78 -16.67 -5.19
C TRP A 60 6.00 -15.71 -4.26
N ASP A 61 5.77 -16.12 -3.01
CA ASP A 61 4.94 -15.41 -2.04
C ASP A 61 5.38 -13.97 -1.79
N GLU A 62 6.68 -13.66 -1.83
CA GLU A 62 7.17 -12.28 -1.63
C GLU A 62 6.83 -11.37 -2.83
N ALA A 63 6.83 -11.92 -4.05
CA ALA A 63 6.44 -11.17 -5.23
C ALA A 63 4.93 -10.91 -5.23
N ASP A 64 4.13 -11.92 -4.88
CA ASP A 64 2.67 -11.78 -4.74
C ASP A 64 2.30 -10.81 -3.62
N GLU A 65 3.03 -10.84 -2.50
CA GLU A 65 2.90 -9.85 -1.43
C GLU A 65 3.18 -8.43 -1.95
N LEU A 66 4.30 -8.21 -2.65
CA LEU A 66 4.63 -6.88 -3.19
C LEU A 66 3.58 -6.36 -4.16
N VAL A 67 3.03 -7.21 -5.03
CA VAL A 67 1.95 -6.83 -5.95
C VAL A 67 0.69 -6.45 -5.16
N ARG A 68 0.26 -7.27 -4.20
CA ARG A 68 -0.89 -6.93 -3.34
C ARG A 68 -0.67 -5.63 -2.58
N LEU A 69 0.51 -5.44 -1.99
CA LEU A 69 0.82 -4.23 -1.24
C LEU A 69 0.79 -3.02 -2.14
N ALA A 70 1.32 -3.11 -3.37
CA ALA A 70 1.27 -2.02 -4.34
C ALA A 70 -0.18 -1.61 -4.66
N ASP A 71 -1.06 -2.59 -4.84
CA ASP A 71 -2.48 -2.36 -5.11
C ASP A 71 -3.21 -1.68 -3.94
N LEU A 72 -2.86 -2.06 -2.71
CA LEU A 72 -3.43 -1.50 -1.48
C LEU A 72 -2.79 -0.16 -1.05
N SER A 73 -1.70 0.27 -1.70
CA SER A 73 -0.86 1.39 -1.24
C SER A 73 -1.13 2.72 -1.94
N HIS A 74 -2.39 3.03 -2.26
CA HIS A 74 -2.73 4.36 -2.75
C HIS A 74 -2.95 5.33 -1.56
N PRO A 75 -2.11 6.38 -1.38
CA PRO A 75 -2.19 7.25 -0.19
C PRO A 75 -3.42 8.17 -0.17
N ARG A 76 -4.13 8.31 -1.31
CA ARG A 76 -5.37 9.09 -1.43
C ARG A 76 -6.46 8.21 -2.03
N VAL A 77 -7.19 7.48 -1.21
CA VAL A 77 -8.27 6.62 -1.68
C VAL A 77 -9.55 7.42 -1.88
N ILE A 78 -10.32 7.07 -2.91
CA ILE A 78 -11.69 7.57 -3.11
C ILE A 78 -12.62 6.45 -2.66
N VAL A 79 -13.55 6.76 -1.76
CA VAL A 79 -14.62 5.85 -1.34
C VAL A 79 -15.88 6.27 -2.08
N ASP A 80 -16.30 5.49 -3.07
CA ASP A 80 -17.53 5.74 -3.82
C ASP A 80 -18.74 5.27 -3.01
N THR A 81 -19.59 6.21 -2.61
CA THR A 81 -20.83 5.94 -1.86
C THR A 81 -22.08 6.24 -2.68
N ALA A 82 -21.94 6.53 -3.98
CA ALA A 82 -23.08 6.79 -4.86
C ALA A 82 -24.01 5.56 -4.92
N GLY A 83 -25.30 5.78 -4.68
CA GLY A 83 -26.31 4.72 -4.68
C GLY A 83 -26.28 3.79 -3.44
N LEU A 84 -25.42 4.06 -2.47
CA LEU A 84 -25.44 3.38 -1.17
C LEU A 84 -26.40 4.06 -0.19
N ASP A 85 -26.70 3.37 0.92
CA ASP A 85 -27.47 3.92 2.03
C ASP A 85 -26.83 5.24 2.58
N PRO A 86 -27.62 6.24 3.00
CA PRO A 86 -27.10 7.49 3.57
C PRO A 86 -26.10 7.29 4.72
N GLU A 87 -26.27 6.24 5.53
CA GLU A 87 -25.36 5.91 6.63
C GLU A 87 -23.94 5.62 6.12
N ALA A 88 -23.80 4.95 4.97
CA ALA A 88 -22.50 4.67 4.35
C ALA A 88 -21.78 5.96 3.94
N THR A 89 -22.51 6.92 3.36
CA THR A 89 -21.95 8.23 2.99
C THR A 89 -21.53 9.02 4.22
N LEU A 90 -22.34 9.03 5.29
CA LEU A 90 -21.99 9.70 6.54
C LEU A 90 -20.72 9.10 7.16
N PHE A 91 -20.65 7.76 7.24
CA PHE A 91 -19.52 7.04 7.77
C PHE A 91 -18.23 7.33 6.98
N ALA A 92 -18.25 7.21 5.65
CA ALA A 92 -17.08 7.47 4.80
C ALA A 92 -16.55 8.90 4.98
N ASN A 93 -17.44 9.88 5.04
CA ASN A 93 -17.07 11.28 5.27
C ASN A 93 -16.46 11.51 6.66
N ARG A 94 -17.01 10.86 7.69
CA ARG A 94 -16.47 10.96 9.06
C ARG A 94 -15.10 10.30 9.16
N LEU A 95 -14.96 9.09 8.62
CA LEU A 95 -13.68 8.38 8.55
C LEU A 95 -12.63 9.23 7.83
N SER A 96 -12.97 9.86 6.70
CA SER A 96 -12.04 10.75 5.96
C SER A 96 -11.48 11.90 6.81
N ARG A 97 -12.29 12.45 7.73
CA ARG A 97 -11.84 13.53 8.64
C ARG A 97 -11.06 13.02 9.85
N GLU A 98 -11.44 11.85 10.38
CA GLU A 98 -10.95 11.34 11.66
C GLU A 98 -9.85 10.28 11.52
N VAL A 99 -9.58 9.75 10.31
CA VAL A 99 -8.61 8.65 10.09
C VAL A 99 -7.21 8.96 10.59
N GLY A 100 -6.79 10.22 10.58
CA GLY A 100 -5.49 10.65 11.10
C GLY A 100 -5.39 10.68 12.63
N LEU A 101 -6.51 10.54 13.34
CA LEU A 101 -6.61 10.49 14.80
C LEU A 101 -6.67 9.05 15.33
N LEU A 102 -6.80 8.06 14.45
CA LEU A 102 -6.92 6.66 14.84
C LEU A 102 -5.57 6.11 15.28
N GLU A 103 -5.57 5.42 16.42
CA GLU A 103 -4.39 4.73 16.91
C GLU A 103 -4.23 3.37 16.23
N ALA A 104 -3.04 2.77 16.37
CA ALA A 104 -2.75 1.47 15.77
C ALA A 104 -3.75 0.37 16.19
N GLU A 105 -4.31 0.46 17.39
CA GLU A 105 -5.33 -0.47 17.86
C GLU A 105 -6.68 -0.27 17.17
N ASP A 106 -7.12 0.98 16.98
CA ASP A 106 -8.37 1.30 16.28
C ASP A 106 -8.31 0.82 14.82
N LEU A 107 -7.18 1.05 14.15
CA LEU A 107 -6.95 0.59 12.78
C LEU A 107 -7.04 -0.93 12.68
N ARG A 108 -6.47 -1.69 13.64
CA ARG A 108 -6.57 -3.16 13.68
C ARG A 108 -8.00 -3.64 13.86
N ARG A 109 -8.76 -2.99 14.74
CA ARG A 109 -10.18 -3.34 14.99
C ARG A 109 -11.03 -3.08 13.75
N LEU A 110 -10.86 -1.94 13.09
CA LEU A 110 -11.56 -1.61 11.84
C LEU A 110 -11.18 -2.55 10.70
N ALA A 111 -9.91 -2.92 10.57
CA ALA A 111 -9.46 -3.90 9.58
C ALA A 111 -10.10 -5.27 9.81
N THR A 112 -10.13 -5.75 11.06
CA THR A 112 -10.78 -7.02 11.42
C THR A 112 -12.26 -7.03 11.02
N LEU A 113 -12.98 -5.93 11.28
CA LEU A 113 -14.39 -5.80 10.88
C LEU A 113 -14.56 -5.90 9.35
N LEU A 114 -13.65 -5.32 8.57
CA LEU A 114 -13.70 -5.41 7.10
C LEU A 114 -13.41 -6.83 6.60
N ASP A 115 -12.47 -7.54 7.22
CA ASP A 115 -12.16 -8.94 6.90
C ASP A 115 -13.36 -9.87 7.16
N GLU A 116 -14.08 -9.65 8.26
CA GLU A 116 -15.34 -10.34 8.60
C GLU A 116 -16.48 -10.02 7.61
N VAL A 117 -16.53 -8.81 7.06
CA VAL A 117 -17.49 -8.45 6.01
C VAL A 117 -17.15 -9.16 4.70
N ALA A 118 -15.87 -9.19 4.32
CA ALA A 118 -15.41 -9.81 3.07
C ALA A 118 -15.69 -11.32 3.06
N THR A 119 -15.37 -12.02 4.15
CA THR A 119 -15.64 -13.46 4.33
C THR A 119 -17.14 -13.79 4.26
N ARG A 120 -18.02 -12.96 4.83
CA ARG A 120 -19.48 -13.15 4.71
C ARG A 120 -20.01 -13.01 3.28
N ARG A 121 -19.36 -12.20 2.42
CA ARG A 121 -19.78 -11.95 1.03
C ARG A 121 -19.21 -12.96 0.03
N SER A 122 -18.17 -13.70 0.40
CA SER A 122 -17.57 -14.75 -0.41
C SER A 122 -17.66 -16.10 0.32
N PRO A 123 -18.87 -16.69 0.44
CA PRO A 123 -18.96 -18.06 0.91
C PRO A 123 -18.28 -18.96 -0.14
N SER A 124 -17.39 -19.83 0.32
CA SER A 124 -16.76 -20.86 -0.50
C SER A 124 -17.77 -21.77 -1.18
#